data_AF-A0A7Z1MZQ8-F1
#
_entry.id   AF-A0A7Z1MZQ8-F1
#
_cell.length_a   1.000
_cell.length_b   1.000
_cell.length_c   1.000
_cell.angle_alpha   90.00
_cell.angle_beta   90.00
_cell.angle_gamma   90.00
#
_symmetry.space_group_name_H-M   'P 1'
#
loop_
_entity.id
_entity.type
_entity.pdbx_description
1 polymer ?
#
loop_
_entity_poly.entity_id
_entity_poly.type
_entity_poly.pdbx_seq_one_letter_code
_entity_poly.pdbx_strand_id
1 'polypeptide(L)'
;VLDDAAKEFLQGETVPTVLHAFKEQLEALDVFDVPSIKAAIKAVQKETGVKGKNLFMPIRIAVSGQMHGPELGETIELLGKEKALDHLNKVL
;
A
#
# COMPACT_ATOMS: atom_id res chain seq x y z
N VAL A 1 -5.08 -8.87 12.81
CA VAL A 1 -3.93 -8.61 13.70
C VAL A 1 -2.68 -8.84 12.87
N LEU A 2 -1.75 -7.88 12.83
CA LEU A 2 -0.47 -8.06 12.12
C LEU A 2 0.40 -9.03 12.91
N ASP A 3 1.07 -9.94 12.22
CA ASP A 3 2.12 -10.76 12.83
C ASP A 3 3.36 -9.91 13.16
N ASP A 4 4.28 -10.47 13.95
CA ASP A 4 5.43 -9.72 14.44
C ASP A 4 6.42 -9.37 13.31
N ALA A 5 6.53 -10.22 12.29
CA ALA A 5 7.37 -9.96 11.13
C ALA A 5 6.84 -8.78 10.29
N ALA A 6 5.52 -8.67 10.13
CA ALA A 6 4.86 -7.56 9.46
C ALA A 6 5.06 -6.26 10.25
N LYS A 7 4.90 -6.29 11.58
CA LYS A 7 5.15 -5.12 12.44
C LYS A 7 6.59 -4.66 12.36
N GLU A 8 7.55 -5.59 12.43
CA GLU A 8 8.99 -5.29 12.32
C GLU A 8 9.31 -4.67 10.97
N PHE A 9 8.78 -5.23 9.88
CA PHE A 9 8.99 -4.70 8.54
C PHE A 9 8.46 -3.26 8.40
N LEU A 10 7.31 -2.96 9.01
CA LEU A 10 6.71 -1.62 8.98
C LEU A 10 7.51 -0.56 9.75
N GLN A 11 8.50 -0.93 10.57
CA GLN A 11 9.42 0.01 11.23
C GLN A 11 10.54 0.51 10.30
N GLY A 12 10.60 0.04 9.05
CA GLY A 12 11.64 0.44 8.10
C GLY A 12 11.59 1.94 7.76
N GLU A 13 12.77 2.57 7.62
CA GLU A 13 12.90 4.03 7.42
C GLU A 13 12.13 4.59 6.21
N THR A 14 11.98 3.80 5.15
CA THR A 14 11.27 4.21 3.92
C THR A 14 9.76 3.97 3.97
N VAL A 15 9.28 3.23 4.98
CA VAL A 15 7.87 2.81 5.08
C VAL A 15 6.93 4.01 5.22
N PRO A 16 7.15 4.97 6.15
CA PRO A 16 6.25 6.11 6.28
C PRO A 16 6.12 6.90 4.98
N THR A 17 7.25 7.17 4.31
CA THR A 17 7.28 7.87 3.02
C THR A 17 6.45 7.17 1.95
N VAL A 18 6.57 5.84 1.83
CA VAL A 18 5.80 5.06 0.86
C VAL A 18 4.31 5.04 1.19
N LEU A 19 3.95 4.85 2.46
CA LEU A 19 2.54 4.73 2.87
C LEU A 19 1.81 6.07 2.79
N HIS A 20 2.45 7.18 3.14
CA HIS A 20 1.88 8.52 2.97
C HIS A 20 1.63 8.83 1.49
N ALA A 21 2.65 8.66 0.63
CA ALA A 21 2.48 8.88 -0.80
C ALA A 21 1.40 7.96 -1.41
N PHE A 22 1.34 6.68 -1.00
CA PHE A 22 0.33 5.78 -1.51
C PHE A 22 -1.09 6.16 -1.05
N LYS A 23 -1.26 6.62 0.19
CA LYS A 23 -2.54 7.13 0.69
C LYS A 23 -3.02 8.31 -0.15
N GLU A 24 -2.15 9.29 -0.40
CA GLU A 24 -2.49 10.47 -1.22
C GLU A 24 -2.90 10.08 -2.65
N GLN A 25 -2.15 9.17 -3.29
CA GLN A 25 -2.49 8.66 -4.62
C GLN A 25 -3.84 7.94 -4.62
N LEU A 26 -4.14 7.12 -3.61
CA LEU A 26 -5.43 6.44 -3.48
C LEU A 26 -6.59 7.42 -3.27
N GLU A 27 -6.43 8.42 -2.40
CA GLU A 27 -7.45 9.44 -2.13
C GLU A 27 -7.82 10.20 -3.41
N ALA A 28 -6.83 10.50 -4.25
CA ALA A 28 -7.00 11.19 -5.53
C ALA A 28 -7.60 10.35 -6.67
N LEU A 29 -7.79 9.03 -6.51
CA LEU A 29 -8.38 8.20 -7.55
C LEU A 29 -9.88 8.45 -7.71
N ASP A 30 -10.29 8.85 -8.92
CA ASP A 30 -11.72 8.92 -9.32
C ASP A 30 -12.30 7.54 -9.60
N VAL A 31 -11.50 6.66 -10.21
CA VAL A 31 -11.87 5.28 -10.54
C VAL A 31 -11.02 4.34 -9.69
N PHE A 32 -11.68 3.42 -8.97
CA PHE A 32 -11.02 2.45 -8.11
C PHE A 32 -11.03 1.07 -8.78
N ASP A 33 -10.14 0.91 -9.75
CA ASP A 33 -9.93 -0.35 -10.47
C ASP A 33 -8.45 -0.77 -10.50
N VAL A 34 -8.17 -2.01 -10.87
CA VAL A 34 -6.78 -2.55 -10.93
C VAL A 34 -5.83 -1.67 -11.76
N PRO A 35 -6.17 -1.22 -13.00
CA PRO A 35 -5.32 -0.33 -13.76
C PRO A 35 -4.95 0.97 -13.02
N SER A 36 -5.94 1.63 -12.39
CA SER A 36 -5.75 2.88 -11.67
C SER A 36 -4.92 2.69 -10.40
N ILE A 37 -5.15 1.59 -9.67
CA ILE A 37 -4.35 1.21 -8.49
C ILE A 37 -2.89 0.92 -8.88
N LYS A 38 -2.65 0.17 -9.97
CA LYS A 38 -1.30 -0.09 -10.47
C LYS A 38 -0.61 1.20 -10.92
N ALA A 39 -1.35 2.14 -11.52
CA ALA A 39 -0.84 3.47 -11.87
C ALA A 39 -0.47 4.29 -10.62
N ALA A 40 -1.31 4.27 -9.57
CA ALA A 40 -1.04 4.92 -8.29
C ALA A 40 0.25 4.37 -7.63
N ILE A 41 0.42 3.05 -7.56
CA ILE A 41 1.66 2.44 -7.03
C ILE A 41 2.88 2.88 -7.84
N LYS A 42 2.75 2.97 -9.18
CA LYS A 42 3.81 3.46 -10.06
C LYS A 42 4.10 4.96 -9.86
N ALA A 43 3.11 5.76 -9.50
CA ALA A 43 3.30 7.16 -9.14
C ALA A 43 4.11 7.29 -7.84
N VAL A 44 3.76 6.52 -6.80
CA VAL A 44 4.54 6.42 -5.55
C VAL A 44 5.99 6.03 -5.82
N GLN A 45 6.22 5.05 -6.70
CA GLN A 45 7.56 4.64 -7.10
C GLN A 45 8.38 5.82 -7.68
N LYS A 46 7.76 6.65 -8.52
CA LYS A 46 8.43 7.79 -9.15
C LYS A 46 8.69 8.91 -8.16
N GLU A 47 7.73 9.19 -7.29
CA GLU A 47 7.78 10.27 -6.30
C GLU A 47 8.80 9.99 -5.21
N THR A 48 8.77 8.79 -4.64
CA THR A 48 9.63 8.41 -3.50
C THR A 48 10.98 7.86 -3.94
N GLY A 49 11.11 7.42 -5.19
CA GLY A 49 12.27 6.67 -5.69
C GLY A 49 12.40 5.24 -5.15
N VAL A 50 11.52 4.81 -4.23
CA VAL A 50 11.54 3.48 -3.61
C VAL A 50 11.00 2.43 -4.59
N LYS A 51 11.63 1.25 -4.65
CA LYS A 51 11.33 0.19 -5.63
C LYS A 51 11.34 -1.20 -5.00
N GLY A 52 10.82 -2.17 -5.74
CA GLY A 52 10.89 -3.59 -5.37
C GLY A 52 10.24 -3.86 -4.02
N LYS A 53 10.87 -4.71 -3.20
CA LYS A 53 10.32 -5.13 -1.90
C LYS A 53 9.90 -3.96 -1.02
N ASN A 54 10.70 -2.91 -0.94
CA ASN A 54 10.44 -1.75 -0.07
C ASN A 54 9.30 -0.84 -0.56
N LEU A 55 8.83 -1.01 -1.81
CA LEU A 55 7.64 -0.33 -2.32
C LEU A 55 6.39 -1.20 -2.11
N PHE A 56 6.45 -2.46 -2.57
CA PHE A 56 5.27 -3.31 -2.64
C PHE A 56 4.90 -3.96 -1.30
N MET A 57 5.89 -4.36 -0.50
CA MET A 57 5.65 -5.04 0.77
C MET A 57 4.96 -4.14 1.82
N PRO A 58 5.38 -2.88 2.05
CA PRO A 58 4.68 -2.04 3.03
C PRO A 58 3.24 -1.74 2.59
N ILE A 59 3.00 -1.45 1.31
CA ILE A 59 1.64 -1.25 0.79
C ILE A 59 0.78 -2.52 1.01
N ARG A 60 1.32 -3.70 0.69
CA ARG A 60 0.61 -4.96 0.91
C ARG A 60 0.25 -5.15 2.39
N ILE A 61 1.24 -5.05 3.28
CA ILE A 61 1.00 -5.24 4.72
C ILE A 61 -0.01 -4.22 5.21
N ALA A 62 0.13 -2.95 4.85
CA ALA A 62 -0.76 -1.91 5.33
C ALA A 62 -2.21 -2.09 4.84
N VAL A 63 -2.40 -2.55 3.60
CA VAL A 63 -3.75 -2.73 3.04
C VAL A 63 -4.38 -4.07 3.38
N SER A 64 -3.65 -5.19 3.29
CA SER A 64 -4.23 -6.53 3.49
C SER A 64 -3.94 -7.13 4.86
N GLY A 65 -2.99 -6.56 5.61
CA GLY A 65 -2.49 -7.13 6.85
C GLY A 65 -1.66 -8.40 6.68
N GLN A 66 -1.18 -8.70 5.46
CA GLN A 66 -0.44 -9.92 5.14
C GLN A 66 0.86 -9.60 4.42
N MET A 67 1.95 -10.32 4.72
CA MET A 67 3.23 -10.12 4.02
C MET A 67 3.26 -10.76 2.62
N HIS A 68 2.38 -11.72 2.39
CA HIS A 68 2.26 -12.49 1.15
C HIS A 68 0.80 -12.56 0.70
N GLY A 69 0.56 -13.00 -0.54
CA GLY A 69 -0.79 -13.18 -1.05
C GLY A 69 -0.86 -13.06 -2.57
N PRO A 70 -2.10 -13.07 -3.12
CA PRO A 70 -2.33 -12.90 -4.55
C PRO A 70 -1.94 -11.50 -5.01
N GLU A 71 -2.11 -11.20 -6.30
CA GLU A 71 -1.72 -9.93 -6.90
C GLU A 71 -2.25 -8.71 -6.13
N LEU A 72 -1.37 -7.73 -5.92
CA LEU A 72 -1.62 -6.62 -4.99
C LEU A 72 -2.72 -5.68 -5.49
N GLY A 73 -2.73 -5.35 -6.79
CA GLY A 73 -3.73 -4.45 -7.35
C GLY A 73 -5.14 -5.02 -7.22
N GLU A 74 -5.28 -6.29 -7.53
CA GLU A 74 -6.50 -7.09 -7.47
C GLU A 74 -6.97 -7.25 -6.01
N THR A 75 -6.02 -7.45 -5.08
CA THR A 75 -6.31 -7.47 -3.64
C THR A 75 -6.87 -6.12 -3.15
N ILE A 76 -6.25 -5.02 -3.57
CA ILE A 76 -6.67 -3.66 -3.19
C ILE A 76 -8.05 -3.34 -3.78
N GLU A 77 -8.28 -3.64 -5.06
CA GLU A 77 -9.57 -3.45 -5.74
C GLU A 77 -10.68 -4.22 -5.00
N LEU A 78 -10.48 -5.51 -4.73
CA LEU A 78 -11.43 -6.37 -4.04
C LEU A 78 -11.75 -5.86 -2.62
N LEU A 79 -10.77 -5.28 -1.93
CA LEU A 79 -10.97 -4.74 -0.59
C LEU A 79 -11.83 -3.47 -0.59
N GLY A 80 -11.73 -2.68 -1.66
CA GLY A 80 -12.41 -1.39 -1.82
C GLY A 80 -11.64 -0.20 -1.23
N LYS A 81 -11.90 0.99 -1.79
CA LYS A 81 -11.18 2.25 -1.46
C LYS A 81 -11.25 2.61 0.01
N GLU A 82 -12.46 2.65 0.57
CA GLU A 82 -12.69 3.08 1.96
C GLU A 82 -11.95 2.19 2.96
N LYS A 83 -12.01 0.87 2.75
CA LYS A 83 -11.37 -0.09 3.65
C LYS A 83 -9.85 -0.10 3.51
N ALA A 84 -9.33 0.07 2.28
CA ALA A 84 -7.90 0.23 2.07
C ALA A 84 -7.36 1.48 2.79
N LEU A 85 -8.07 2.61 2.71
CA LEU A 85 -7.70 3.85 3.39
C LEU A 85 -7.82 3.73 4.92
N ASP A 86 -8.87 3.10 5.43
CA ASP A 86 -9.01 2.82 6.87
C ASP A 86 -7.85 1.97 7.40
N HIS A 87 -7.44 0.94 6.68
CA HIS A 87 -6.30 0.12 7.08
C HIS A 87 -4.98 0.90 7.03
N LEU A 88 -4.74 1.72 5.99
CA LEU A 88 -3.57 2.60 5.91
C LEU A 88 -3.50 3.54 7.11
N ASN A 89 -4.62 4.17 7.49
CA ASN A 89 -4.70 5.09 8.63
C ASN A 89 -4.45 4.41 9.99
N LYS A 90 -4.60 3.08 10.09
CA LYS A 90 -4.29 2.32 11.31
C LYS A 90 -2.81 1.96 11.45
N VAL A 91 -2.05 2.09 10.37
CA VAL A 91 -0.63 1.72 10.29
C VAL A 91 0.27 2.95 10.28
N LEU A 92 -0.21 4.05 9.69
CA LEU A 92 0.40 5.38 9.78
C LEU A 92 0.27 5.96 11.19
#